data_AF-A0A962FG56-F1
#
_entry.id   AF-A0A962FG56-F1
#
_cell.length_a   1.000
_cell.length_b   1.000
_cell.length_c   1.000
_cell.angle_alpha   90.00
_cell.angle_beta   90.00
_cell.angle_gamma   90.00
#
_symmetry.space_group_name_H-M   'P 1'
#
loop_
_entity.id
_entity.type
_entity.pdbx_description
1 polymer ?
#
loop_
_entity_poly.entity_id
_entity_poly.type
_entity_poly.pdbx_seq_one_letter_code
_entity_poly.pdbx_strand_id
1 'polypeptide(L)'
;MNELTLITPPPGISAADYSMIEQAVMETARGRWFLLEYARRQRAAETQRLADAVDRLEALLARAPQTEPAAEAPAESQAEPPAPAQAEPPAPARNDASEALVERLVDIAWRLREDGADPALCAELEREAAGLRPKAVATGEALAPKTAAPPLATPPWERAREKPAIDPAQDPRVKALARLDGLPIVEKLDLFC
;
A
#
# COMPACT_ATOMS: atom_id res chain seq x y z
N MET A 1 -13.31 -20.60 0.38
CA MET A 1 -11.86 -20.91 0.32
C MET A 1 -11.13 -19.60 0.06
N ASN A 2 -10.59 -18.84 1.01
CA ASN A 2 -10.23 -19.09 2.40
C ASN A 2 -10.99 -18.15 3.33
N GLU A 3 -11.40 -18.68 4.47
CA GLU A 3 -11.79 -17.89 5.62
C GLU A 3 -10.62 -16.96 5.97
N LEU A 4 -10.88 -15.66 6.02
CA LEU A 4 -10.14 -14.75 6.88
C LEU A 4 -10.38 -15.27 8.30
N THR A 5 -9.66 -16.31 8.71
CA THR A 5 -9.47 -16.60 10.13
C THR A 5 -8.63 -15.46 10.68
N LEU A 6 -9.26 -14.29 10.83
CA LEU A 6 -9.15 -13.52 12.05
C LEU A 6 -9.29 -14.56 13.14
N ILE A 7 -8.15 -15.01 13.68
CA ILE A 7 -8.13 -15.78 14.90
C ILE A 7 -8.69 -14.80 15.91
N THR A 8 -10.02 -14.77 16.02
CA THR A 8 -10.71 -13.99 17.03
C THR A 8 -10.16 -14.55 18.33
N PRO A 9 -9.53 -13.71 19.17
CA PRO A 9 -8.97 -14.21 20.41
C PRO A 9 -10.09 -14.95 21.16
N PRO A 10 -9.79 -16.11 21.76
CA PRO A 10 -10.74 -16.81 22.62
C PRO A 10 -11.43 -15.81 23.57
N PRO A 11 -12.75 -15.93 23.79
CA PRO A 11 -13.46 -15.00 24.66
C PRO A 11 -12.77 -14.97 26.02
N GLY A 12 -12.43 -13.76 26.48
CA GLY A 12 -11.72 -13.54 27.73
C GLY A 12 -10.23 -13.18 27.60
N ILE A 13 -9.63 -13.24 26.41
CA ILE A 13 -8.28 -12.69 26.18
C ILE A 13 -8.40 -11.21 25.79
N SER A 14 -7.89 -10.35 26.66
CA SER A 14 -7.84 -8.90 26.50
C SER A 14 -6.56 -8.44 25.79
N ALA A 15 -6.49 -7.17 25.42
CA ALA A 15 -5.25 -6.56 24.93
C ALA A 15 -4.10 -6.66 25.96
N ALA A 16 -4.41 -6.68 27.26
CA ALA A 16 -3.40 -6.86 28.31
C ALA A 16 -2.82 -8.28 28.28
N ASP A 17 -3.66 -9.29 28.05
CA ASP A 17 -3.22 -10.69 27.93
C ASP A 17 -2.32 -10.88 26.70
N TYR A 18 -2.64 -10.19 25.60
CA TYR A 18 -1.77 -10.16 24.43
C TYR A 18 -0.37 -9.63 24.77
N SER A 19 -0.29 -8.47 25.44
CA SER A 19 0.98 -7.88 25.85
C SER A 19 1.77 -8.79 26.81
N MET A 20 1.10 -9.48 27.74
CA MET A 20 1.75 -10.45 28.62
C MET A 20 2.34 -11.63 27.85
N ILE A 21 1.60 -12.16 26.88
CA ILE A 21 2.09 -13.26 26.02
C ILE A 21 3.24 -12.77 25.14
N GLU A 22 3.13 -11.59 24.56
CA GLU A 22 4.20 -10.99 23.75
C GLU A 22 5.48 -10.87 24.57
N GLN A 23 5.40 -10.32 25.79
CA GLN A 23 6.55 -10.23 26.70
C GLN A 23 7.16 -11.60 26.98
N ALA A 24 6.35 -12.58 27.38
CA ALA A 24 6.81 -13.94 27.68
C ALA A 24 7.50 -14.61 26.47
N VAL A 25 7.00 -14.40 25.26
CA VAL A 25 7.62 -14.91 24.04
C VAL A 25 8.93 -14.18 23.75
N MET A 26 8.98 -12.86 23.95
CA MET A 26 10.14 -12.01 23.70
C MET A 26 11.30 -12.26 24.69
N GLU A 27 11.06 -12.86 25.87
CA GLU A 27 12.09 -13.21 26.85
C GLU A 27 13.15 -14.16 26.26
N THR A 28 12.74 -15.11 25.42
CA THR A 28 13.64 -16.14 24.88
C THR A 28 14.16 -15.81 23.49
N ALA A 29 15.41 -16.21 23.19
CA ALA A 29 15.97 -16.05 21.84
C ALA A 29 15.14 -16.77 20.76
N ARG A 30 14.60 -17.93 21.11
CA ARG A 30 13.74 -18.72 20.22
C ARG A 30 12.41 -18.03 19.94
N GLY A 31 11.79 -17.42 20.95
CA GLY A 31 10.52 -16.70 20.78
C GLY A 31 10.69 -15.44 19.92
N ARG A 32 11.75 -14.65 20.13
CA ARG A 32 12.09 -13.52 19.26
C ARG A 32 12.29 -13.93 17.79
N TRP A 33 13.04 -15.01 17.55
CA TRP A 33 13.23 -15.54 16.21
C TRP A 33 11.90 -16.01 15.59
N PHE A 34 11.06 -16.70 16.37
CA PHE A 34 9.74 -17.14 15.91
C PHE A 34 8.85 -15.96 15.49
N LEU A 35 8.77 -14.89 16.28
CA LEU A 35 7.95 -13.71 15.94
C LEU A 35 8.45 -13.02 14.67
N LEU A 36 9.76 -12.86 14.52
CA LEU A 36 10.36 -12.29 13.31
C LEU A 36 10.05 -13.14 12.06
N GLU A 37 10.24 -14.45 12.18
CA GLU A 37 10.01 -15.38 11.08
C GLU A 37 8.51 -15.50 10.74
N TYR A 38 7.65 -15.51 11.75
CA TYR A 38 6.19 -15.48 11.58
C TYR A 38 5.75 -14.21 10.86
N ALA A 39 6.20 -13.03 11.31
CA ALA A 39 5.89 -11.76 10.66
C ALA A 39 6.40 -11.70 9.21
N ARG A 40 7.56 -12.31 8.92
CA ARG A 40 8.10 -12.42 7.56
C ARG A 40 7.22 -13.29 6.67
N ARG A 41 6.84 -14.48 7.14
CA ARG A 41 5.97 -15.41 6.40
C ARG A 41 4.55 -14.87 6.22
N GLN A 42 4.02 -14.21 7.24
CA GLN A 42 2.70 -13.61 7.20
C GLN A 42 2.61 -12.52 6.14
N ARG A 43 3.60 -11.60 6.10
CA ARG A 43 3.68 -10.58 5.04
C ARG A 43 3.80 -11.20 3.66
N ALA A 44 4.66 -12.21 3.46
CA ALA A 44 4.78 -12.88 2.18
C ALA A 44 3.46 -13.52 1.72
N ALA A 45 2.75 -14.19 2.63
CA ALA A 45 1.44 -14.79 2.35
C ALA A 45 0.37 -13.71 2.05
N GLU A 46 0.39 -12.59 2.77
CA GLU A 46 -0.52 -11.47 2.53
C GLU A 46 -0.27 -10.80 1.18
N THR A 47 0.99 -10.54 0.82
CA THR A 47 1.37 -10.03 -0.50
C THR A 47 0.89 -10.96 -1.60
N GLN A 48 1.05 -12.28 -1.43
CA GLN A 48 0.55 -13.25 -2.41
C GLN A 48 -0.98 -13.18 -2.55
N ARG A 49 -1.72 -13.10 -1.42
CA ARG A 49 -3.19 -12.97 -1.47
C ARG A 49 -3.64 -11.68 -2.17
N LEU A 50 -2.92 -10.58 -1.95
CA LEU A 50 -3.20 -9.32 -2.63
C LEU A 50 -2.93 -9.43 -4.14
N ALA A 51 -1.81 -10.04 -4.54
CA ALA A 51 -1.51 -10.30 -5.94
C ALA A 51 -2.60 -11.17 -6.59
N ASP A 52 -2.97 -12.29 -5.96
CA ASP A 52 -4.03 -13.17 -6.45
C ASP A 52 -5.39 -12.46 -6.56
N ALA A 53 -5.68 -11.51 -5.66
CA ALA A 53 -6.90 -10.71 -5.71
C ALA A 53 -6.88 -9.71 -6.87
N VAL A 54 -5.74 -9.08 -7.15
CA VAL A 54 -5.54 -8.20 -8.30
C VAL A 54 -5.72 -8.98 -9.60
N ASP A 55 -5.08 -10.15 -9.75
CA ASP A 55 -5.22 -11.00 -10.93
C ASP A 55 -6.68 -11.36 -11.21
N ARG A 56 -7.47 -11.64 -10.16
CA ARG A 56 -8.92 -11.91 -10.30
C ARG A 56 -9.70 -10.69 -10.75
N LEU A 57 -9.37 -9.50 -10.23
CA LEU A 57 -10.02 -8.25 -10.64
C LEU A 57 -9.70 -7.94 -12.11
N GLU A 58 -8.45 -8.10 -12.53
CA GLU A 58 -8.04 -7.94 -13.92
C GLU A 58 -8.79 -8.90 -14.85
N ALA A 59 -8.93 -10.17 -14.46
CA ALA A 59 -9.69 -11.15 -15.25
C ALA A 59 -11.18 -10.81 -15.37
N LEU A 60 -11.79 -10.24 -14.32
CA LEU A 60 -13.19 -9.77 -14.36
C LEU A 60 -13.35 -8.54 -15.26
N LEU A 61 -12.41 -7.59 -15.21
CA LEU A 61 -12.40 -6.41 -16.07
C LEU A 61 -12.17 -6.78 -17.54
N ALA A 62 -11.28 -7.73 -17.83
CA ALA A 62 -11.05 -8.23 -19.18
C ALA A 62 -12.26 -8.99 -19.76
N ARG A 63 -13.12 -9.55 -18.90
CA ARG A 63 -14.37 -10.21 -19.30
C ARG A 63 -15.55 -9.23 -19.43
N ALA A 64 -15.44 -8.00 -18.93
CA ALA A 64 -16.49 -7.01 -19.11
C ALA A 64 -16.62 -6.72 -20.62
N PRO A 65 -17.82 -6.83 -21.21
CA PRO A 65 -18.00 -6.48 -22.61
C PRO A 65 -17.60 -5.01 -22.77
N GLN A 66 -16.63 -4.75 -23.64
CA GLN A 66 -16.37 -3.41 -24.13
C GLN A 66 -17.67 -2.94 -24.77
N THR A 67 -18.42 -2.06 -24.09
CA THR A 67 -19.59 -1.43 -24.68
C THR A 67 -19.08 -0.53 -25.80
N GLU A 68 -19.04 -1.06 -27.01
CA GLU A 68 -18.90 -0.22 -28.21
C GLU A 68 -20.05 0.79 -28.24
N PRO A 69 -19.79 2.09 -28.50
CA PRO A 69 -20.85 3.05 -28.69
C PRO A 69 -21.44 2.82 -30.09
N ALA A 70 -22.39 1.90 -30.19
CA ALA A 70 -23.26 1.80 -31.36
C ALA A 70 -24.27 2.95 -31.29
N ALA A 71 -23.86 4.11 -31.79
CA ALA A 71 -24.78 5.13 -32.27
C ALA A 71 -25.47 4.60 -33.54
N GLU A 72 -26.79 4.42 -33.48
CA GLU A 72 -27.75 4.85 -34.51
C GLU A 72 -29.17 4.44 -34.09
N ALA A 73 -29.97 5.43 -33.71
CA ALA A 73 -31.42 5.40 -33.86
C ALA A 73 -31.76 5.99 -35.25
N PRO A 74 -32.92 5.64 -35.85
CA PRO A 74 -34.09 6.49 -35.58
C PRO A 74 -35.45 5.77 -35.55
N ALA A 75 -36.38 6.38 -34.79
CA ALA A 75 -37.85 6.55 -34.99
C ALA A 75 -38.70 5.31 -35.38
N GLU A 76 -39.88 4.99 -34.81
CA GLU A 76 -40.98 5.86 -34.34
C GLU A 76 -42.13 5.01 -33.70
N SER A 77 -42.88 5.61 -32.76
CA SER A 77 -44.33 5.44 -32.51
C SER A 77 -44.89 4.31 -31.61
N GLN A 78 -45.37 4.66 -30.40
CA GLN A 78 -46.79 4.64 -29.93
C GLN A 78 -46.97 4.49 -28.39
N ALA A 79 -47.68 5.50 -27.85
CA ALA A 79 -48.44 5.68 -26.59
C ALA A 79 -48.74 4.49 -25.64
N GLU A 80 -48.59 4.73 -24.31
CA GLU A 80 -49.66 4.89 -23.28
C GLU A 80 -49.01 4.95 -21.86
N PRO A 81 -49.48 5.79 -20.89
CA PRO A 81 -48.80 5.95 -19.60
C PRO A 81 -49.35 5.00 -18.52
N PRO A 82 -48.48 4.35 -17.73
CA PRO A 82 -48.83 3.92 -16.38
C PRO A 82 -48.12 4.77 -15.31
N ALA A 83 -48.81 4.86 -14.16
CA ALA A 83 -48.53 5.64 -12.95
C ALA A 83 -47.13 5.36 -12.32
N PRO A 84 -46.65 6.20 -11.37
CA PRO A 84 -45.24 6.49 -11.18
C PRO A 84 -44.48 5.26 -10.68
N ALA A 85 -43.71 4.67 -11.60
CA ALA A 85 -42.61 3.81 -11.25
C ALA A 85 -41.62 4.65 -10.43
N GLN A 86 -41.30 4.18 -9.23
CA GLN A 86 -40.23 4.70 -8.42
C GLN A 86 -38.97 4.71 -9.29
N ALA A 87 -38.50 5.91 -9.61
CA ALA A 87 -37.23 6.09 -10.27
C ALA A 87 -36.17 5.45 -9.37
N GLU A 88 -35.58 4.35 -9.82
CA GLU A 88 -34.27 3.96 -9.33
C GLU A 88 -33.37 5.19 -9.41
N PRO A 89 -32.61 5.51 -8.35
CA PRO A 89 -31.74 6.67 -8.36
C PRO A 89 -30.80 6.56 -9.56
N PRO A 90 -30.59 7.64 -10.34
CA PRO A 90 -29.61 7.62 -11.40
C PRO A 90 -28.28 7.14 -10.82
N ALA A 91 -27.63 6.18 -11.50
CA ALA A 91 -26.29 5.76 -11.14
C ALA A 91 -25.46 7.03 -10.86
N PRO A 92 -24.75 7.10 -9.71
CA PRO A 92 -24.11 8.33 -9.29
C PRO A 92 -23.23 8.82 -10.44
N ALA A 93 -23.36 10.10 -10.80
CA ALA A 93 -22.50 10.65 -11.82
C ALA A 93 -21.05 10.38 -11.40
N ARG A 94 -20.15 10.18 -12.37
CA ARG A 94 -18.73 9.87 -12.07
C ARG A 94 -18.11 10.86 -11.06
N ASN A 95 -18.61 12.09 -11.04
CA ASN A 95 -18.24 13.14 -10.09
C ASN A 95 -18.78 12.89 -8.67
N ASP A 96 -19.99 12.37 -8.52
CA ASP A 96 -20.58 12.00 -7.23
C ASP A 96 -19.83 10.81 -6.62
N ALA A 97 -19.42 9.84 -7.45
CA ALA A 97 -18.59 8.73 -7.01
C ALA A 97 -17.19 9.18 -6.56
N SER A 98 -16.58 10.16 -7.25
CA SER A 98 -15.32 10.75 -6.80
C SER A 98 -15.48 11.54 -5.51
N GLU A 99 -16.60 12.25 -5.34
CA GLU A 99 -16.89 13.02 -4.13
C GLU A 99 -17.05 12.10 -2.91
N ALA A 100 -17.83 11.03 -3.04
CA ALA A 100 -18.02 10.03 -2.00
C ALA A 100 -16.71 9.31 -1.62
N LEU A 101 -15.82 9.08 -2.60
CA LEU A 101 -14.49 8.53 -2.33
C LEU A 101 -13.62 9.51 -1.53
N VAL A 102 -13.67 10.81 -1.87
CA VAL A 102 -12.91 11.85 -1.17
C VAL A 102 -13.39 12.02 0.27
N GLU A 103 -14.70 12.05 0.51
CA GLU A 103 -15.27 12.08 1.86
C GLU A 103 -14.77 10.89 2.69
N ARG A 104 -14.81 9.69 2.12
CA ARG A 104 -14.36 8.48 2.80
C ARG A 104 -12.86 8.52 3.14
N LEU A 105 -12.02 9.05 2.25
CA LEU A 105 -10.58 9.20 2.51
C LEU A 105 -10.30 10.21 3.63
N VAL A 106 -11.06 11.31 3.68
CA VAL A 106 -10.96 12.32 4.75
C VAL A 106 -11.40 11.72 6.09
N ASP A 107 -12.49 10.97 6.14
CA ASP A 107 -12.95 10.29 7.35
C ASP A 107 -11.93 9.27 7.88
N ILE A 108 -11.29 8.52 6.98
CA ILE A 108 -10.22 7.59 7.34
C ILE A 108 -9.00 8.34 7.90
N ALA A 109 -8.58 9.44 7.26
CA ALA A 109 -7.48 10.28 7.74
C ALA A 109 -7.76 10.85 9.14
N TRP A 110 -9.02 11.23 9.40
CA TRP A 110 -9.45 11.67 10.72
C TRP A 110 -9.37 10.54 11.77
N ARG A 111 -9.91 9.36 11.47
CA ARG A 111 -9.83 8.21 12.39
C ARG A 111 -8.39 7.79 12.69
N LEU A 112 -7.53 7.76 11.69
CA LEU A 112 -6.11 7.45 11.87
C LEU A 112 -5.43 8.45 12.82
N ARG A 113 -5.83 9.73 12.75
CA ARG A 113 -5.31 10.76 13.65
C ARG A 113 -5.78 10.56 15.08
N GLU A 114 -7.06 10.22 15.28
CA GLU A 114 -7.61 9.90 16.60
C GLU A 114 -6.94 8.65 17.22
N ASP A 115 -6.59 7.67 16.39
CA ASP A 115 -5.87 6.47 16.80
C ASP A 115 -4.35 6.69 17.04
N GLY A 116 -3.85 7.92 16.84
CA GLY A 116 -2.48 8.31 17.13
C GLY A 116 -1.46 8.10 15.99
N ALA A 117 -1.91 7.96 14.74
CA ALA A 117 -1.02 7.88 13.58
C ALA A 117 -0.26 9.20 13.32
N ASP A 118 0.84 9.11 12.57
CA ASP A 118 1.70 10.27 12.25
C ASP A 118 0.91 11.37 11.53
N PRO A 119 0.85 12.60 12.08
CA PRO A 119 0.10 13.70 11.48
C PRO A 119 0.59 14.09 10.09
N ALA A 120 1.87 13.87 9.76
CA ALA A 120 2.42 14.17 8.45
C ALA A 120 1.82 13.26 7.36
N LEU A 121 1.65 11.97 7.67
CA LEU A 121 1.05 10.99 6.75
C LEU A 121 -0.45 11.25 6.57
N CYS A 122 -1.18 11.58 7.64
CA CYS A 122 -2.60 11.94 7.52
C CYS A 122 -2.80 13.19 6.64
N ALA A 123 -1.93 14.20 6.78
CA ALA A 123 -1.98 15.41 5.95
C ALA A 123 -1.60 15.15 4.47
N GLU A 124 -0.78 14.14 4.19
CA GLU A 124 -0.48 13.70 2.83
C GLU A 124 -1.69 13.00 2.20
N LEU A 125 -2.34 12.09 2.94
CA LEU A 125 -3.55 11.41 2.48
C LEU A 125 -4.70 12.39 2.16
N GLU A 126 -4.91 13.40 3.01
CA GLU A 126 -5.90 14.46 2.76
C GLU A 126 -5.59 15.28 1.51
N ARG A 127 -4.30 15.52 1.23
CA ARG A 127 -3.85 16.26 0.04
C ARG A 127 -4.10 15.48 -1.24
N GLU A 128 -3.80 14.18 -1.22
CA GLU A 128 -4.07 13.29 -2.35
C GLU A 128 -5.58 13.16 -2.59
N ALA A 129 -6.39 13.05 -1.53
CA ALA A 129 -7.85 13.05 -1.64
C ALA A 129 -8.38 14.36 -2.26
N ALA A 130 -7.85 15.51 -1.87
CA ALA A 130 -8.22 16.78 -2.49
C ALA A 130 -7.89 16.86 -3.99
N GLY A 131 -6.83 16.17 -4.43
CA GLY A 131 -6.43 16.09 -5.84
C GLY A 131 -7.38 15.28 -6.74
N LEU A 132 -8.20 14.41 -6.15
CA LEU A 132 -9.18 13.57 -6.87
C LEU A 132 -10.47 14.32 -7.21
N ARG A 133 -10.72 15.46 -6.56
CA ARG A 133 -11.90 16.29 -6.86
C ARG A 133 -11.82 16.78 -8.31
N PRO A 134 -12.88 16.62 -9.12
CA PRO A 134 -12.84 17.07 -10.50
C PRO A 134 -12.59 18.57 -10.52
N LYS A 135 -11.47 18.99 -11.12
CA LYS A 135 -11.23 20.41 -11.40
C LYS A 135 -12.33 20.88 -12.33
N ALA A 136 -13.14 21.83 -11.87
CA ALA A 136 -14.14 22.48 -12.70
C ALA A 136 -13.46 22.93 -14.01
N VAL A 137 -14.11 22.65 -15.15
CA VAL A 137 -13.62 23.05 -16.47
C VAL A 137 -13.50 24.58 -16.46
N ALA A 138 -12.28 25.07 -16.25
CA ALA A 138 -11.96 26.47 -16.41
C ALA A 138 -12.03 26.78 -17.91
N THR A 139 -13.02 27.57 -18.30
CA THR A 139 -13.10 28.17 -19.62
C THR A 139 -11.86 29.03 -19.82
N GLY A 140 -10.97 28.57 -20.71
CA GLY A 140 -9.93 29.34 -21.40
C GLY A 140 -9.05 30.26 -20.57
N GLU A 141 -7.88 29.80 -20.17
CA GLU A 141 -6.69 30.66 -20.11
C GLU A 141 -5.45 29.88 -20.55
N ALA A 142 -4.63 30.54 -21.37
CA ALA A 142 -3.60 29.95 -22.20
C ALA A 142 -2.57 29.13 -21.40
N LEU A 143 -2.23 27.97 -21.96
CA LEU A 143 -1.13 27.11 -21.55
C LEU A 143 0.20 27.89 -21.66
N ALA A 144 0.66 28.46 -20.54
CA ALA A 144 2.06 28.83 -20.39
C ALA A 144 2.92 27.57 -20.55
N PRO A 145 4.12 27.66 -21.16
CA PRO A 145 5.01 26.51 -21.25
C PRO A 145 5.26 26.00 -19.84
N LYS A 146 4.90 24.73 -19.59
CA LYS A 146 5.20 24.00 -18.37
C LYS A 146 6.70 24.12 -18.11
N THR A 147 7.11 25.09 -17.29
CA THR A 147 8.38 25.00 -16.60
C THR A 147 8.35 23.64 -15.92
N ALA A 148 9.34 22.81 -16.27
CA ALA A 148 9.47 21.46 -15.75
C ALA A 148 9.13 21.48 -14.25
N ALA A 149 8.23 20.58 -13.84
CA ALA A 149 7.94 20.40 -12.43
C ALA A 149 9.29 20.33 -11.69
N PRO A 150 9.48 21.11 -10.62
CA PRO A 150 10.71 21.00 -9.84
C PRO A 150 10.89 19.53 -9.50
N PRO A 151 12.09 18.96 -9.68
CA PRO A 151 12.32 17.55 -9.41
C PRO A 151 11.79 17.25 -8.01
N LEU A 152 11.05 16.14 -7.88
CA LEU A 152 10.60 15.64 -6.59
C LEU A 152 11.80 15.68 -5.65
N ALA A 153 11.66 16.43 -4.54
CA ALA A 153 12.73 16.52 -3.58
C ALA A 153 13.04 15.10 -3.10
N THR A 154 14.28 14.65 -3.30
CA THR A 154 14.70 13.33 -2.82
C THR A 154 14.40 13.24 -1.33
N PRO A 155 13.61 12.25 -0.88
CA PRO A 155 13.31 12.08 0.53
C PRO A 155 14.59 11.99 1.37
N PRO A 156 14.53 12.41 2.64
CA PRO A 156 15.71 12.60 3.49
C PRO A 156 16.53 11.31 3.73
N TRP A 157 15.94 10.13 3.51
CA TRP A 157 16.61 8.83 3.60
C TRP A 157 17.34 8.41 2.31
N GLU A 158 17.03 9.07 1.19
CA GLU A 158 17.56 8.79 -0.16
C GLU A 158 18.70 9.73 -0.56
N ARG A 159 18.91 10.81 0.19
CA ARG A 159 20.22 11.47 0.24
C ARG A 159 21.21 10.44 0.73
N ALA A 160 21.97 9.87 -0.22
CA ALA A 160 23.03 8.93 0.09
C ALA A 160 23.79 9.48 1.28
N ARG A 161 23.72 8.81 2.44
CA ARG A 161 24.70 9.03 3.49
C ARG A 161 26.02 8.80 2.77
N GLU A 162 26.80 9.85 2.53
CA GLU A 162 28.14 9.71 2.00
C GLU A 162 28.81 8.69 2.91
N LYS A 163 29.04 7.49 2.35
CA LYS A 163 29.72 6.43 3.06
C LYS A 163 31.07 7.04 3.41
N PRO A 164 31.43 7.20 4.69
CA PRO A 164 32.73 7.76 5.02
C PRO A 164 33.76 6.95 4.23
N ALA A 165 34.66 7.65 3.53
CA ALA A 165 35.73 7.00 2.81
C ALA A 165 36.63 6.33 3.85
N ILE A 166 36.29 5.09 4.21
CA ILE A 166 37.12 4.25 5.05
C ILE A 166 38.30 3.92 4.15
N ASP A 167 39.46 4.50 4.47
CA ASP A 167 40.73 4.09 3.87
C ASP A 167 40.87 2.58 4.08
N PRO A 168 40.86 1.75 3.02
CA PRO A 168 40.93 0.31 3.16
C PRO A 168 42.24 -0.15 3.81
N ALA A 169 43.28 0.69 3.82
CA ALA A 169 44.53 0.43 4.54
C ALA A 169 44.37 0.55 6.07
N GLN A 170 43.35 1.27 6.54
CA GLN A 170 43.07 1.51 7.96
C GLN A 170 41.94 0.64 8.52
N ASP A 171 41.22 -0.11 7.67
CA ASP A 171 40.18 -1.03 8.15
C ASP A 171 40.82 -2.35 8.64
N PRO A 172 40.82 -2.63 9.95
CA PRO A 172 41.41 -3.86 10.48
C PRO A 172 40.72 -5.12 9.95
N ARG A 173 39.46 -5.02 9.49
CA ARG A 173 38.71 -6.15 8.91
C ARG A 173 39.28 -6.53 7.55
N VAL A 174 39.70 -5.56 6.73
CA VAL A 174 40.30 -5.82 5.41
C VAL A 174 41.61 -6.57 5.56
N LYS A 175 42.44 -6.19 6.53
CA LYS A 175 43.69 -6.91 6.84
C LYS A 175 43.46 -8.33 7.35
N ALA A 176 42.42 -8.54 8.16
CA ALA A 176 42.03 -9.86 8.64
C ALA A 176 41.53 -10.77 7.50
N LEU A 177 40.70 -10.25 6.59
CA LEU A 177 40.21 -10.98 5.42
C LEU A 177 41.33 -11.33 4.44
N ALA A 178 42.25 -10.40 4.17
CA ALA A 178 43.40 -10.66 3.31
C ALA A 178 44.31 -11.77 3.86
N ARG A 179 44.42 -11.90 5.19
CA ARG A 179 45.13 -13.03 5.82
C ARG A 179 44.39 -14.35 5.62
N LEU A 180 43.06 -14.34 5.65
CA LEU A 180 42.26 -15.53 5.38
C LEU A 180 42.48 -16.00 3.95
N ASP A 181 42.53 -15.10 2.96
CA ASP A 181 42.70 -15.46 1.55
C ASP A 181 43.95 -16.32 1.29
N GLY A 182 45.04 -16.08 2.02
CA GLY A 182 46.30 -16.83 1.92
C GLY A 182 46.33 -18.21 2.61
N LEU A 183 45.30 -18.58 3.37
CA LEU A 183 45.26 -19.89 4.05
C LEU A 183 44.87 -21.03 3.09
N PRO A 184 45.43 -22.24 3.29
CA PRO A 184 44.95 -23.43 2.60
C PRO A 184 43.49 -23.71 2.98
N ILE A 185 42.72 -24.26 2.03
CA ILE A 185 41.27 -24.49 2.17
C ILE A 185 40.91 -25.31 3.41
N VAL A 186 41.76 -26.25 3.82
CA VAL A 186 41.55 -27.08 5.01
C VAL A 186 41.54 -26.22 6.28
N GLU A 187 42.54 -25.35 6.46
CA GLU A 187 42.61 -24.44 7.62
C GLU A 187 41.49 -23.39 7.61
N LYS A 188 41.00 -23.00 6.43
CA LYS A 188 39.83 -22.10 6.33
C LYS A 188 38.57 -22.76 6.87
N LEU A 189 38.34 -24.03 6.58
CA LEU A 189 37.15 -24.76 6.99
C LEU A 189 37.14 -25.05 8.50
N ASP A 190 38.31 -25.28 9.09
CA ASP A 190 38.49 -25.49 10.53
C ASP A 190 38.12 -24.26 11.38
N LEU A 191 38.11 -23.05 10.81
CA LEU A 191 37.69 -21.83 11.50
C LEU A 191 36.17 -21.68 11.66
N PHE A 192 35.39 -22.48 10.92
CA PHE A 192 33.91 -22.41 10.89
C PHE A 192 33.23 -23.68 11.44
N CYS A 193 34.01 -24.61 11.99
CA CYS A 193 33.56 -25.85 12.63
C CYS A 193 33.75 -25.76 14.15
#